data_AF-A0A1Y4BX67-F1
#
_entry.id   AF-A0A1Y4BX67-F1
#
_cell.length_a   1.000
_cell.length_b   1.000
_cell.length_c   1.000
_cell.angle_alpha   90.00
_cell.angle_beta   90.00
_cell.angle_gamma   90.00
#
_symmetry.space_group_name_H-M   'P 1'
#
loop_
_entity.id
_entity.type
_entity.pdbx_description
1 polymer ?
#
loop_
_entity_poly.entity_id
_entity_poly.type
_entity_poly.pdbx_seq_one_letter_code
_entity_poly.pdbx_strand_id
1 'polypeptide(L)'
;DRQIDRARALLESGRANTGRKKSPNDAKRFIRTEYCTEDGELAQVKNFSLNQEMIEQEARFDGFYCICTDLEGPAAEIIRLNSGRWVVENDFRITKTDMDARPVYLKRDDRIKAHFLTCFLALLIYKYLEKKINRGGMHFTTREILGTLRDMNFLSVDGEGYIPAYERTDLTNHLHGSAGFRTDTQIVTKKKMRSIIASTKKREKETCGQ
;
A
#
# COMPACT_ATOMS: atom_id res chain seq x y z
N ASP A 1 -5.57 -6.67 -26.94
CA ASP A 1 -6.47 -5.94 -27.86
C ASP A 1 -6.19 -4.45 -28.01
N ARG A 2 -6.41 -3.60 -27.00
CA ARG A 2 -6.24 -2.13 -27.11
C ARG A 2 -4.92 -1.63 -27.72
N GLN A 3 -3.79 -2.32 -27.48
CA GLN A 3 -2.50 -1.94 -28.06
C GLN A 3 -2.37 -2.35 -29.54
N ILE A 4 -3.00 -3.45 -29.94
CA ILE A 4 -3.04 -3.92 -31.33
C ILE A 4 -3.88 -2.95 -32.16
N ASP A 5 -5.03 -2.50 -31.64
CA ASP A 5 -5.88 -1.50 -32.30
C ASP A 5 -5.13 -0.17 -32.52
N ARG A 6 -4.36 0.26 -31.52
CA ARG A 6 -3.50 1.44 -31.63
C ARG A 6 -2.39 1.25 -32.67
N ALA A 7 -1.83 0.05 -32.78
CA ALA A 7 -0.83 -0.26 -33.80
C ALA A 7 -1.43 -0.21 -35.22
N ARG A 8 -2.64 -0.73 -35.41
CA ARG A 8 -3.40 -0.64 -36.67
C ARG A 8 -3.69 0.82 -37.06
N ALA A 9 -4.19 1.62 -36.12
CA ALA A 9 -4.44 3.05 -36.35
C ALA A 9 -3.15 3.84 -36.70
N LEU A 10 -1.99 3.42 -36.17
CA LEU A 10 -0.69 4.02 -36.51
C LEU A 10 -0.21 3.66 -37.92
N LEU A 11 -0.54 2.45 -38.41
CA LEU A 11 -0.28 2.03 -39.78
C LEU A 11 -1.17 2.81 -40.76
N GLU A 12 -2.47 2.90 -40.48
CA GLU A 12 -3.44 3.64 -41.31
C GLU A 12 -3.14 5.13 -41.40
N SER A 13 -2.67 5.75 -40.31
CA SER A 13 -2.33 7.17 -40.26
C SER A 13 -0.94 7.53 -40.81
N GLY A 14 -0.18 6.54 -41.32
CA GLY A 14 1.18 6.77 -41.86
C GLY A 14 2.23 7.16 -40.80
N ARG A 15 1.89 7.06 -39.50
CA ARG A 15 2.78 7.39 -38.36
C ARG A 15 3.51 6.17 -37.80
N ALA A 16 3.58 5.10 -38.59
CA ALA A 16 4.23 3.84 -38.25
C ALA A 16 5.75 3.92 -38.12
N ASN A 17 6.37 5.07 -38.43
CA ASN A 17 7.82 5.26 -38.37
C ASN A 17 8.38 4.96 -36.97
N THR A 18 9.10 3.84 -36.85
CA THR A 18 9.74 3.38 -35.63
C THR A 18 11.14 3.97 -35.53
N GLY A 19 11.23 5.19 -35.02
CA GLY A 19 12.48 5.75 -34.50
C GLY A 19 12.61 5.42 -33.01
N ARG A 20 13.68 4.68 -32.65
CA ARG A 20 14.12 4.28 -31.28
C ARG A 20 13.47 3.03 -30.67
N LYS A 21 14.21 2.49 -29.69
CA LYS A 21 13.90 1.34 -28.83
C LYS A 21 12.42 1.31 -28.43
N LYS A 22 11.78 0.17 -28.71
CA LYS A 22 10.38 -0.11 -28.39
C LYS A 22 10.29 -0.47 -26.90
N SER A 23 9.49 0.27 -26.14
CA SER A 23 9.16 -0.06 -24.75
C SER A 23 8.18 -1.25 -24.71
N PRO A 24 8.21 -2.12 -23.68
CA PRO A 24 7.23 -3.19 -23.52
C PRO A 24 5.76 -2.72 -23.52
N ASN A 25 5.50 -1.46 -23.13
CA ASN A 25 4.15 -0.89 -23.12
C ASN A 25 3.79 -0.08 -24.39
N ASP A 26 4.66 -0.05 -25.40
CA ASP A 26 4.42 0.71 -26.64
C ASP A 26 3.71 -0.14 -27.69
N ALA A 27 2.61 0.37 -28.23
CA ALA A 27 1.85 -0.27 -29.32
C ALA A 27 2.70 -0.48 -30.58
N LYS A 28 3.74 0.34 -30.80
CA LYS A 28 4.67 0.20 -31.94
C LYS A 28 5.48 -1.10 -31.91
N ARG A 29 5.47 -1.86 -30.81
CA ARG A 29 6.11 -3.18 -30.76
C ARG A 29 5.55 -4.16 -31.78
N PHE A 30 4.24 -4.10 -32.01
CA PHE A 30 3.51 -4.92 -32.98
C PHE A 30 3.67 -4.45 -34.44
N ILE A 31 4.51 -3.46 -34.73
CA ILE A 31 4.79 -3.00 -36.10
C ILE A 31 6.14 -3.54 -36.56
N ARG A 32 6.14 -4.33 -37.64
CA ARG A 32 7.33 -4.82 -38.34
C ARG A 32 7.70 -3.83 -39.44
N THR A 33 8.99 -3.60 -39.61
CA THR A 33 9.53 -2.74 -40.68
C THR A 33 10.32 -3.63 -41.63
N GLU A 34 9.91 -3.66 -42.88
CA GLU A 34 10.60 -4.35 -43.95
C GLU A 34 11.22 -3.32 -44.89
N TYR A 35 12.41 -3.66 -45.36
CA TYR A 35 13.22 -2.84 -46.23
C TYR A 35 13.24 -3.54 -47.59
N CYS A 36 12.63 -2.94 -48.61
CA CYS A 36 12.53 -3.55 -49.93
C CYS A 36 13.44 -2.83 -50.93
N THR A 37 14.22 -3.61 -51.70
CA THR A 37 14.85 -3.19 -52.96
C THR A 37 14.61 -4.23 -54.05
N GLU A 38 14.60 -3.79 -55.30
CA GLU A 38 14.53 -4.68 -56.48
C GLU A 38 15.90 -5.30 -56.81
N ASP A 39 17.02 -4.71 -56.38
CA ASP A 39 18.38 -5.04 -56.90
C ASP A 39 19.48 -5.31 -55.85
N GLY A 40 19.16 -5.63 -54.58
CA GLY A 40 20.17 -6.09 -53.61
C GLY A 40 21.14 -5.04 -53.04
N GLU A 41 20.95 -3.75 -53.33
CA GLU A 41 21.61 -2.61 -52.67
C GLU A 41 20.73 -1.99 -51.54
N LEU A 42 21.30 -1.11 -50.70
CA LEU A 42 20.69 -0.51 -49.49
C LEU A 42 19.31 0.13 -49.74
N ALA A 43 18.28 -0.40 -49.07
CA ALA A 43 16.87 -0.07 -49.31
C ALA A 43 16.40 1.33 -48.93
N GLN A 44 15.83 2.02 -49.92
CA GLN A 44 15.24 3.35 -49.79
C GLN A 44 13.77 3.32 -49.32
N VAL A 45 13.06 2.21 -49.51
CA VAL A 45 11.63 2.09 -49.17
C VAL A 45 11.43 1.29 -47.89
N LYS A 46 10.76 1.90 -46.91
CA LYS A 46 10.36 1.24 -45.65
C LYS A 46 8.89 0.86 -45.74
N ASN A 47 8.61 -0.44 -45.77
CA ASN A 47 7.26 -0.96 -45.58
C ASN A 47 7.01 -1.25 -44.11
N PHE A 48 5.82 -0.84 -43.63
CA PHE A 48 5.39 -1.11 -42.27
C PHE A 48 4.19 -2.05 -42.32
N SER A 49 4.28 -3.16 -41.61
CA SER A 49 3.23 -4.17 -41.51
C SER A 49 3.00 -4.56 -40.06
N LEU A 50 1.85 -5.19 -39.79
CA LEU A 50 1.56 -5.72 -38.46
C LEU A 50 2.38 -7.01 -38.25
N ASN A 51 3.06 -7.10 -37.11
CA ASN A 51 3.81 -8.29 -36.73
C ASN A 51 2.86 -9.34 -36.14
N GLN A 52 2.26 -10.13 -37.03
CA GLN A 52 1.28 -11.15 -36.66
C GLN A 52 1.90 -12.27 -35.79
N GLU A 53 3.14 -12.68 -36.08
CA GLU A 53 3.87 -13.67 -35.27
C GLU A 53 4.02 -13.22 -33.81
N MET A 54 4.35 -11.95 -33.57
CA MET A 54 4.48 -11.40 -32.22
C MET A 54 3.14 -11.35 -31.48
N ILE A 55 2.06 -11.01 -32.19
CA ILE A 55 0.71 -11.00 -31.62
C ILE A 55 0.32 -12.42 -31.21
N GLU A 56 0.55 -13.41 -32.06
CA GLU A 56 0.23 -14.81 -31.77
C GLU A 56 1.09 -15.38 -30.65
N GLN A 57 2.37 -14.99 -30.56
CA GLN A 57 3.22 -15.37 -29.45
C GLN A 57 2.72 -14.80 -28.12
N GLU A 58 2.38 -13.50 -28.05
CA GLU A 58 1.84 -12.91 -26.83
C GLU A 58 0.46 -13.49 -26.48
N ALA A 59 -0.41 -13.72 -27.46
CA ALA A 59 -1.74 -14.30 -27.27
C ALA A 59 -1.71 -15.70 -26.65
N ARG A 60 -0.65 -16.50 -26.88
CA ARG A 60 -0.47 -17.81 -26.23
C ARG A 60 -0.35 -17.72 -24.72
N PHE A 61 0.08 -16.57 -24.19
CA PHE A 61 0.28 -16.34 -22.77
C PHE A 61 -0.81 -15.45 -22.15
N ASP A 62 -1.84 -15.08 -22.92
CA ASP A 62 -2.97 -14.34 -22.38
C ASP A 62 -3.68 -15.15 -21.29
N GLY A 63 -3.94 -14.51 -20.15
CA GLY A 63 -4.53 -15.14 -18.98
C GLY A 63 -3.53 -15.83 -18.02
N PHE A 64 -2.25 -15.91 -18.38
CA PHE A 64 -1.20 -16.39 -17.47
C PHE A 64 -0.55 -15.24 -16.70
N TYR A 65 -0.26 -15.46 -15.42
CA TYR A 65 0.49 -14.54 -14.58
C TYR A 65 1.84 -15.15 -14.21
N CYS A 66 2.91 -14.61 -14.77
CA CYS A 66 4.27 -15.08 -14.52
C CYS A 66 4.91 -14.34 -13.34
N ILE A 67 5.62 -15.09 -12.48
CA ILE A 67 6.45 -14.52 -11.41
C ILE A 67 7.91 -14.81 -11.78
N CYS A 68 8.68 -13.76 -12.00
CA CYS A 68 10.14 -13.86 -12.15
C CYS A 68 10.78 -13.58 -10.79
N THR A 69 11.53 -14.54 -10.27
CA THR A 69 12.22 -14.42 -8.98
C THR A 69 13.58 -15.11 -9.06
N ASP A 70 14.52 -14.60 -8.28
CA ASP A 70 15.81 -15.21 -7.94
C ASP A 70 15.71 -16.25 -6.82
N LEU A 71 14.53 -16.41 -6.21
CA LEU A 71 14.29 -17.42 -5.19
C LEU A 71 14.20 -18.82 -5.81
N GLU A 72 15.02 -19.73 -5.30
CA GLU A 72 14.94 -21.15 -5.62
C GLU A 72 13.98 -21.86 -4.66
N GLY A 73 13.05 -22.66 -5.19
CA GLY A 73 12.12 -23.43 -4.36
C GLY A 73 10.89 -23.91 -5.13
N PRO A 74 9.98 -24.63 -4.45
CA PRO A 74 8.74 -25.10 -5.05
C PRO A 74 7.86 -23.93 -5.51
N ALA A 75 7.30 -24.02 -6.73
CA ALA A 75 6.47 -22.97 -7.31
C ALA A 75 5.31 -22.53 -6.38
N ALA A 76 4.67 -23.48 -5.68
CA ALA A 76 3.59 -23.18 -4.75
C ALA A 76 4.02 -22.28 -3.59
N GLU A 77 5.25 -22.46 -3.08
CA GLU A 77 5.80 -21.62 -2.02
C GLU A 77 6.16 -20.22 -2.52
N ILE A 78 6.77 -20.14 -3.71
CA ILE A 78 7.08 -18.85 -4.36
C ILE A 78 5.80 -18.05 -4.60
N ILE A 79 4.74 -18.68 -5.09
CA ILE A 79 3.42 -18.05 -5.29
C ILE A 79 2.85 -17.56 -3.96
N ARG A 80 2.93 -18.37 -2.89
CA ARG A 80 2.45 -18.00 -1.55
C ARG A 80 3.25 -16.83 -0.96
N LEU A 81 4.56 -16.76 -1.18
CA LEU A 81 5.38 -15.64 -0.73
C LEU A 81 5.07 -14.36 -1.52
N ASN A 82 4.98 -14.48 -2.86
CA ASN A 82 4.67 -13.35 -3.73
C ASN A 82 3.24 -12.81 -3.50
N SER A 83 2.29 -13.65 -3.08
CA SER A 83 0.96 -13.18 -2.71
C SER A 83 1.00 -12.22 -1.51
N GLY A 84 1.97 -12.34 -0.59
CA GLY A 84 2.15 -11.41 0.53
C GLY A 84 2.47 -9.96 0.14
N ARG A 85 2.78 -9.66 -1.13
CA ARG A 85 3.08 -8.29 -1.59
C ARG A 85 1.92 -7.32 -1.39
N TRP A 86 0.68 -7.81 -1.47
CA TRP A 86 -0.49 -6.97 -1.21
C TRP A 86 -0.49 -6.38 0.20
N VAL A 87 0.12 -7.06 1.19
CA VAL A 87 0.20 -6.59 2.57
C VAL A 87 1.01 -5.30 2.63
N VAL A 88 2.15 -5.27 1.94
CA VAL A 88 3.02 -4.10 1.87
C VAL A 88 2.31 -2.94 1.15
N GLU A 89 1.64 -3.23 0.04
CA GLU A 89 0.86 -2.21 -0.70
C GLU A 89 -0.28 -1.64 0.15
N ASN A 90 -0.96 -2.50 0.89
CA ASN A 90 -2.03 -2.13 1.81
C ASN A 90 -1.50 -1.22 2.94
N ASP A 91 -0.32 -1.51 3.47
CA ASP A 91 0.32 -0.74 4.52
C ASP A 91 0.75 0.65 4.04
N PHE A 92 1.30 0.74 2.82
CA PHE A 92 1.56 2.02 2.17
C PHE A 92 0.27 2.80 1.87
N ARG A 93 -0.82 2.11 1.52
CA ARG A 93 -2.12 2.73 1.30
C ARG A 93 -2.65 3.33 2.59
N ILE A 94 -2.72 2.55 3.68
CA ILE A 94 -3.14 3.01 5.02
C ILE A 94 -2.36 4.25 5.46
N THR A 95 -1.04 4.22 5.30
CA THR A 95 -0.17 5.34 5.66
C THR A 95 -0.57 6.62 4.92
N LYS A 96 -0.89 6.52 3.62
CA LYS A 96 -1.29 7.65 2.79
C LYS A 96 -2.73 8.11 3.04
N THR A 97 -3.67 7.17 3.22
CA THR A 97 -5.11 7.45 3.28
C THR A 97 -5.61 7.76 4.67
N ASP A 98 -5.26 6.93 5.65
CA ASP A 98 -5.86 6.97 6.98
C ASP A 98 -4.99 7.74 7.98
N MET A 99 -3.67 7.71 7.78
CA MET A 99 -2.71 8.44 8.61
C MET A 99 -2.30 9.81 8.05
N ASP A 100 -2.87 10.22 6.90
CA ASP A 100 -2.59 11.48 6.22
C ASP A 100 -1.09 11.78 5.99
N ALA A 101 -0.24 10.74 5.92
CA ALA A 101 1.16 10.88 5.56
C ALA A 101 1.27 11.10 4.04
N ARG A 102 0.86 12.28 3.60
CA ARG A 102 0.94 12.69 2.19
C ARG A 102 2.41 12.88 1.81
N PRO A 103 2.78 12.61 0.55
CA PRO A 103 4.10 12.92 0.05
C PRO A 103 4.42 14.40 0.28
N VAL A 104 5.33 14.67 1.21
CA VAL A 104 5.86 16.02 1.41
C VAL A 104 6.99 16.18 0.40
N TYR A 105 6.93 17.22 -0.45
CA TYR A 105 7.96 17.50 -1.46
C TYR A 105 9.26 18.00 -0.81
N LEU A 106 9.97 17.08 -0.14
CA LEU A 106 11.24 17.31 0.53
C LEU A 106 12.36 17.09 -0.49
N LYS A 107 13.28 18.06 -0.60
CA LYS A 107 14.42 18.00 -1.54
C LYS A 107 15.73 17.55 -0.90
N ARG A 108 15.81 17.58 0.44
CA ARG A 108 17.03 17.30 1.20
C ARG A 108 16.95 15.89 1.77
N ASP A 109 17.99 15.09 1.57
CA ASP A 109 18.01 13.66 1.92
C ASP A 109 17.72 13.39 3.40
N ASP A 110 18.26 14.20 4.30
CA ASP A 110 18.01 14.10 5.74
C ASP A 110 16.53 14.28 6.09
N ARG A 111 15.84 15.22 5.44
CA ARG A 111 14.41 15.48 5.65
C ARG A 111 13.58 14.33 5.09
N ILE A 112 13.96 13.81 3.93
CA ILE A 112 13.30 12.63 3.33
C ILE A 112 13.42 11.44 4.28
N LYS A 113 14.63 11.17 4.79
CA LYS A 113 14.89 10.09 5.75
C LYS A 113 14.10 10.26 7.05
N ALA A 114 14.10 11.47 7.62
CA ALA A 114 13.36 11.76 8.85
C ALA A 114 11.85 11.55 8.67
N HIS A 115 11.26 12.10 7.61
CA HIS A 115 9.83 11.93 7.33
C HIS A 115 9.47 10.46 7.11
N PHE A 116 10.24 9.74 6.30
CA PHE A 116 10.01 8.32 6.06
C PHE A 116 10.09 7.50 7.36
N LEU A 117 11.10 7.76 8.20
CA LEU A 117 11.25 7.11 9.50
C LEU A 117 10.04 7.38 10.43
N THR A 118 9.59 8.63 10.51
CA THR A 118 8.42 8.98 11.34
C THR A 118 7.16 8.27 10.86
N CYS A 119 6.90 8.27 9.55
CA CYS A 119 5.75 7.57 8.98
C CYS A 119 5.82 6.06 9.21
N PHE A 120 7.00 5.47 9.03
CA PHE A 120 7.23 4.06 9.29
C PHE A 120 7.02 3.69 10.76
N LEU A 121 7.53 4.50 11.70
CA LEU A 121 7.33 4.27 13.12
C LEU A 121 5.85 4.37 13.52
N ALA A 122 5.14 5.37 12.99
CA ALA A 122 3.72 5.54 13.24
C ALA A 122 2.91 4.32 12.73
N LEU A 123 3.24 3.83 11.52
CA LEU A 123 2.65 2.62 10.96
C LEU A 123 2.95 1.38 11.81
N LEU A 124 4.20 1.23 12.29
CA LEU A 124 4.61 0.12 13.14
C LEU A 124 3.80 0.10 14.46
N ILE A 125 3.66 1.25 15.11
CA ILE A 125 2.84 1.41 16.32
C ILE A 125 1.39 1.02 16.03
N TYR A 126 0.83 1.51 14.92
CA TYR A 126 -0.53 1.17 14.50
C TYR A 126 -0.69 -0.35 14.26
N LYS A 127 0.25 -1.00 13.58
CA LYS A 127 0.21 -2.46 13.34
C LYS A 127 0.27 -3.27 14.63
N TYR A 128 1.07 -2.82 15.59
CA TYR A 128 1.11 -3.45 16.89
C TYR A 128 -0.22 -3.32 17.64
N LEU A 129 -0.85 -2.14 17.56
CA LEU A 129 -2.17 -1.89 18.12
C LEU A 129 -3.25 -2.76 17.44
N GLU A 130 -3.31 -2.78 16.11
CA GLU A 130 -4.21 -3.61 15.31
C GLU A 130 -4.08 -5.09 15.69
N LYS A 131 -2.85 -5.59 15.79
CA LYS A 131 -2.57 -6.97 16.22
C LYS A 131 -3.01 -7.23 17.65
N LYS A 132 -2.95 -6.26 18.56
CA LYS A 132 -3.41 -6.42 19.96
C LYS A 132 -4.93 -6.48 20.05
N ILE A 133 -5.62 -5.55 19.40
CA ILE A 133 -7.09 -5.44 19.43
C ILE A 133 -7.75 -6.67 18.81
N ASN A 134 -7.22 -7.14 17.67
CA ASN A 134 -7.80 -8.24 16.91
C ASN A 134 -7.42 -9.65 17.43
N ARG A 135 -6.76 -9.78 18.59
CA ARG A 135 -6.43 -11.09 19.20
C ARG A 135 -7.67 -11.89 19.62
N GLY A 136 -8.81 -11.23 19.84
CA GLY A 136 -10.03 -11.85 20.37
C GLY A 136 -10.98 -12.46 19.33
N GLY A 137 -10.52 -12.70 18.09
CA GLY A 137 -11.34 -13.30 17.02
C GLY A 137 -12.24 -12.33 16.25
N MET A 138 -12.29 -11.06 16.67
CA MET A 138 -12.94 -9.97 15.94
C MET A 138 -11.90 -9.21 15.10
N HIS A 139 -12.30 -8.81 13.89
CA HIS A 139 -11.45 -8.05 12.97
C HIS A 139 -12.04 -6.65 12.76
N PHE A 140 -11.38 -5.65 13.32
CA PHE A 140 -11.70 -4.24 13.06
C PHE A 140 -10.79 -3.68 11.97
N THR A 141 -11.38 -2.89 11.08
CA THR A 141 -10.66 -2.20 10.01
C THR A 141 -9.86 -1.02 10.55
N THR A 142 -8.86 -0.59 9.78
CA THR A 142 -8.04 0.58 10.13
C THR A 142 -8.85 1.84 10.34
N ARG A 143 -9.86 2.07 9.50
CA ARG A 143 -10.73 3.23 9.59
C ARG A 143 -11.58 3.23 10.85
N GLU A 144 -12.08 2.06 11.27
CA GLU A 144 -12.84 1.93 12.51
C GLU A 144 -11.96 2.18 13.74
N ILE A 145 -10.77 1.58 13.78
CA ILE A 145 -9.82 1.73 14.88
C ILE A 145 -9.40 3.20 15.01
N LEU A 146 -8.91 3.81 13.93
CA LEU A 146 -8.43 5.19 13.95
C LEU A 146 -9.56 6.20 14.16
N GLY A 147 -10.72 5.97 13.55
CA GLY A 147 -11.91 6.80 13.75
C GLY A 147 -12.34 6.80 15.21
N THR A 148 -12.49 5.62 15.80
CA THR A 148 -12.88 5.49 17.22
C THR A 148 -11.86 6.16 18.13
N LEU A 149 -10.56 5.95 17.93
CA LEU A 149 -9.53 6.59 18.74
C LEU A 149 -9.52 8.12 18.63
N ARG A 150 -9.82 8.67 17.44
CA ARG A 150 -9.94 10.12 17.23
C ARG A 150 -11.18 10.69 17.92
N ASP A 151 -12.27 9.93 17.95
CA ASP A 151 -13.56 10.36 18.50
C ASP A 151 -13.71 10.07 20.01
N MET A 152 -12.77 9.34 20.61
CA MET A 152 -12.71 9.08 22.06
C MET A 152 -12.35 10.34 22.86
N ASN A 153 -13.34 11.22 23.00
CA ASN A 153 -13.24 12.49 23.70
C ASN A 153 -13.73 12.42 25.15
N PHE A 154 -13.36 13.41 25.95
CA PHE A 154 -13.78 13.54 27.35
C PHE A 154 -14.17 14.98 27.67
N LEU A 155 -15.26 15.16 28.43
CA LEU A 155 -15.66 16.43 29.01
C LEU A 155 -15.03 16.58 30.40
N SER A 156 -14.35 17.69 30.65
CA SER A 156 -13.83 17.97 31.99
C SER A 156 -14.90 18.63 32.84
N VAL A 157 -15.16 18.06 34.02
CA VAL A 157 -16.03 18.62 35.06
C VAL A 157 -15.14 19.07 36.20
N ASP A 158 -15.26 20.34 36.57
CA ASP A 158 -14.44 20.87 37.64
C ASP A 158 -14.79 20.22 38.99
N GLY A 159 -13.78 20.03 39.84
CA GLY A 159 -13.92 19.26 41.09
C GLY A 159 -14.08 17.74 40.93
N GLU A 160 -14.78 17.24 39.91
CA GLU A 160 -15.20 15.83 39.83
C GLU A 160 -14.28 14.94 38.96
N GLY A 161 -13.91 15.38 37.76
CA GLY A 161 -13.10 14.58 36.85
C GLY A 161 -13.44 14.73 35.37
N TYR A 162 -13.55 13.60 34.69
CA TYR A 162 -13.76 13.52 33.24
C TYR A 162 -14.94 12.61 32.91
N ILE A 163 -15.85 13.07 32.06
CA ILE A 163 -16.97 12.29 31.55
C ILE A 163 -16.61 11.84 30.12
N PRO A 164 -16.62 10.53 29.81
CA PRO A 164 -16.40 10.06 28.44
C PRO A 164 -17.52 10.56 27.52
N ALA A 165 -17.14 11.16 26.39
CA ALA A 165 -18.03 11.65 25.34
C ALA A 165 -18.02 10.73 24.11
N TYR A 166 -17.99 9.42 24.35
CA TYR A 166 -18.01 8.39 23.32
C TYR A 166 -18.85 7.20 23.79
N GLU A 167 -19.38 6.43 22.84
CA GLU A 167 -20.22 5.27 23.14
C GLU A 167 -19.41 3.99 23.33
N ARG A 168 -19.95 3.10 24.17
CA ARG A 168 -19.35 1.79 24.40
C ARG A 168 -19.77 0.83 23.30
N THR A 169 -18.81 0.46 22.47
CA THR A 169 -18.93 -0.53 21.37
C THR A 169 -18.00 -1.73 21.60
N ASP A 170 -18.13 -2.78 20.79
CA ASP A 170 -17.21 -3.92 20.82
C ASP A 170 -15.76 -3.49 20.59
N LEU A 171 -15.52 -2.56 19.67
CA LEU A 171 -14.19 -2.00 19.44
C LEU A 171 -13.64 -1.30 20.70
N THR A 172 -14.45 -0.48 21.39
CA THR A 172 -13.99 0.16 22.64
C THR A 172 -13.71 -0.86 23.75
N ASN A 173 -14.49 -1.94 23.83
CA ASN A 173 -14.24 -3.02 24.79
C ASN A 173 -12.91 -3.74 24.48
N HIS A 174 -12.61 -4.01 23.21
CA HIS A 174 -11.34 -4.59 22.79
C HIS A 174 -10.14 -3.65 23.03
N LEU A 175 -10.34 -2.34 22.83
CA LEU A 175 -9.36 -1.30 23.14
C LEU A 175 -9.04 -1.28 24.64
N HIS A 176 -10.07 -1.23 25.50
CA HIS A 176 -9.90 -1.25 26.96
C HIS A 176 -9.28 -2.55 27.46
N GLY A 177 -9.70 -3.70 26.91
CA GLY A 177 -9.12 -5.00 27.21
C GLY A 177 -7.62 -5.06 26.86
N SER A 178 -7.26 -4.57 25.68
CA SER A 178 -5.86 -4.50 25.22
C SER A 178 -5.00 -3.52 26.02
N ALA A 179 -5.59 -2.42 26.49
CA ALA A 179 -4.91 -1.40 27.29
C ALA A 179 -4.74 -1.81 28.77
N GLY A 180 -5.65 -2.64 29.28
CA GLY A 180 -5.69 -3.07 30.67
C GLY A 180 -6.23 -1.98 31.61
N PHE A 181 -7.01 -1.04 31.08
CA PHE A 181 -7.75 -0.04 31.85
C PHE A 181 -9.04 0.34 31.12
N ARG A 182 -10.00 0.87 31.87
CA ARG A 182 -11.30 1.34 31.36
C ARG A 182 -11.45 2.84 31.59
N THR A 183 -12.09 3.51 30.65
CA THR A 183 -12.40 4.95 30.70
C THR A 183 -13.86 5.26 30.40
N ASP A 184 -14.70 4.23 30.22
CA ASP A 184 -16.11 4.29 29.86
C ASP A 184 -17.07 4.33 31.07
N THR A 185 -16.56 4.72 32.24
CA THR A 185 -17.38 4.89 33.46
C THR A 185 -18.04 6.27 33.46
N GLN A 186 -19.19 6.42 34.13
CA GLN A 186 -19.95 7.67 34.22
C GLN A 186 -19.08 8.90 34.54
N ILE A 187 -18.17 8.79 35.51
CA ILE A 187 -17.16 9.81 35.81
C ILE A 187 -15.81 9.14 36.07
N VAL A 188 -14.79 9.50 35.31
CA VAL A 188 -13.39 9.13 35.56
C VAL A 188 -12.76 10.22 36.43
N THR A 189 -12.56 9.92 37.72
CA THR A 189 -12.00 10.91 38.66
C THR A 189 -10.60 11.37 38.27
N LYS A 190 -10.23 12.60 38.66
CA LYS A 190 -8.85 13.14 38.45
C LYS A 190 -7.78 12.18 39.01
N LYS A 191 -8.06 11.54 40.17
CA LYS A 191 -7.14 10.55 40.79
C LYS A 191 -6.99 9.30 39.93
N LYS A 192 -8.09 8.75 39.40
CA LYS A 192 -8.06 7.55 38.52
C LYS A 192 -7.34 7.85 37.22
N MET A 193 -7.62 9.00 36.58
CA MET A 193 -6.93 9.42 35.35
C MET A 193 -5.41 9.55 35.58
N ARG A 194 -4.99 10.20 36.67
CA ARG A 194 -3.58 10.26 37.07
C ARG A 194 -2.97 8.89 37.29
N SER A 195 -3.70 7.96 37.91
CA SER A 195 -3.25 6.58 38.12
C SER A 195 -3.09 5.81 36.80
N ILE A 196 -4.00 5.99 35.85
CA ILE A 196 -3.88 5.40 34.50
C ILE A 196 -2.61 5.93 33.81
N ILE A 197 -2.42 7.26 33.77
CA ILE A 197 -1.23 7.90 33.19
C ILE A 197 0.07 7.47 33.90
N ALA A 198 0.03 7.26 35.22
CA ALA A 198 1.20 6.77 35.95
C ALA A 198 1.52 5.30 35.62
N SER A 199 0.49 4.47 35.45
CA SER A 199 0.65 3.05 35.13
C SER A 199 1.24 2.80 33.74
N THR A 200 0.95 3.68 32.77
CA THR A 200 1.55 3.60 31.44
C THR A 200 3.05 3.92 31.47
N LYS A 201 3.47 4.90 32.28
CA LYS A 201 4.89 5.25 32.49
C LYS A 201 5.69 4.20 33.27
N LYS A 202 5.04 3.46 34.18
CA LYS A 202 5.73 2.42 34.97
C LYS A 202 6.04 1.17 34.14
N ARG A 203 5.11 0.77 33.25
CA ARG A 203 5.34 -0.34 32.31
C ARG A 203 6.54 -0.09 31.39
N GLU A 204 6.80 1.16 30.99
CA GLU A 204 8.01 1.50 30.21
C GLU A 204 9.31 1.11 30.94
N LYS A 205 9.38 1.29 32.27
CA LYS A 205 10.60 0.98 33.04
C LYS A 205 10.83 -0.52 33.24
N GLU A 206 9.76 -1.29 33.40
CA GLU A 206 9.85 -2.75 33.58
C GLU A 206 10.19 -3.47 32.26
N THR A 207 9.84 -2.89 31.10
CA THR A 207 10.09 -3.50 29.78
C THR A 207 11.43 -3.07 29.16
N CYS A 208 12.01 -1.94 29.58
CA CYS A 208 13.31 -1.45 29.10
C CYS A 208 14.50 -1.86 30.00
N GLY A 209 14.22 -2.51 31.13
CA GLY A 209 15.21 -3.01 32.10
C GLY A 209 15.54 -4.50 31.97
N GLN A 210 15.12 -5.15 30.88
CA GLN A 210 15.48 -6.52 30.50
C GLN A 210 16.21 -6.53 29.16
#